data_AF-A0A4U3ARW5-F1
#
_entry.id   AF-A0A4U3ARW5-F1
#
_cell.length_a   1.000
_cell.length_b   1.000
_cell.length_c   1.000
_cell.angle_alpha   90.00
_cell.angle_beta   90.00
_cell.angle_gamma   90.00
#
_symmetry.space_group_name_H-M   'P 1'
#
loop_
_entity.id
_entity.type
_entity.pdbx_description
1 polymer ?
#
loop_
_entity_poly.entity_id
_entity_poly.type
_entity_poly.pdbx_seq_one_letter_code
_entity_poly.pdbx_strand_id
1 'polypeptide(L)'
;PYKDYAKDATATVQLVGSYYQVPYPFGYTIKSVPNITQNEVGKLENGKKVNVYREDPNGFVEFSFENAQEKYWTLKKNLKL
;
A
#
# COMPACT_ATOMS: atom_id res chain seq x y z
N PRO A 1 -12.38 11.16 0.71
CA PRO A 1 -12.89 10.05 -0.14
C PRO A 1 -11.71 9.34 -0.78
N TYR A 2 -11.84 8.05 -1.12
CA TYR A 2 -10.80 7.36 -1.90
C TYR A 2 -10.73 7.96 -3.31
N LYS A 3 -9.51 8.01 -3.87
CA LYS A 3 -9.25 8.37 -5.26
C LYS A 3 -8.75 7.14 -6.00
N ASP A 4 -9.54 6.63 -6.93
CA ASP A 4 -9.15 5.46 -7.73
C ASP A 4 -8.15 5.85 -8.83
N TYR A 5 -7.19 4.97 -9.08
CA TYR A 5 -6.29 5.06 -10.23
C TYR A 5 -6.92 4.44 -11.48
N ALA A 6 -6.32 4.69 -12.64
CA ALA A 6 -6.75 4.03 -13.88
C ALA A 6 -6.68 2.50 -13.73
N LYS A 7 -7.56 1.80 -14.45
CA LYS A 7 -7.51 0.33 -14.52
C LYS A 7 -6.12 -0.10 -15.00
N ASP A 8 -5.54 -1.09 -14.34
CA ASP A 8 -4.21 -1.65 -14.64
C ASP A 8 -3.05 -0.64 -14.47
N ALA A 9 -3.26 0.41 -13.67
CA ALA A 9 -2.21 1.36 -13.34
C ALA A 9 -1.06 0.69 -12.58
N THR A 10 0.17 1.08 -12.94
CA THR A 10 1.40 0.60 -12.31
C THR A 10 2.25 1.77 -11.84
N ALA A 11 3.06 1.53 -10.82
CA ALA A 11 4.03 2.49 -10.29
C ALA A 11 5.36 1.80 -10.01
N THR A 12 6.44 2.59 -10.05
CA THR A 12 7.76 2.11 -9.62
C THR A 12 8.02 2.60 -8.20
N VAL A 13 8.53 1.71 -7.34
CA VAL A 13 9.02 2.08 -6.02
C VAL A 13 10.22 3.01 -6.19
N GLN A 14 10.17 4.21 -5.60
CA GLN A 14 11.25 5.20 -5.62
C GLN A 14 11.95 5.35 -4.26
N LEU A 15 11.31 4.97 -3.16
CA LEU A 15 11.91 4.98 -1.82
C LEU A 15 11.64 3.67 -1.11
N VAL A 16 12.64 3.19 -0.38
CA VAL A 16 12.49 2.06 0.55
C VAL A 16 11.60 2.53 1.70
N GLY A 17 10.46 1.87 1.86
CA GLY A 17 9.50 2.16 2.92
C GLY A 17 8.65 0.95 3.26
N SER A 18 8.04 0.96 4.44
CA SER A 18 7.20 -0.15 4.90
C SER A 18 5.93 -0.29 4.05
N TYR A 19 5.43 -1.52 3.97
CA TYR A 19 4.10 -1.82 3.47
C TYR A 19 3.32 -2.67 4.47
N TYR A 20 2.01 -2.52 4.43
CA TYR A 20 1.11 -3.00 5.46
C TYR A 20 -0.03 -3.83 4.86
N GLN A 21 -0.42 -4.89 5.55
CA GLN A 21 -1.64 -5.64 5.24
C GLN A 21 -2.74 -5.13 6.16
N VAL A 22 -3.67 -4.35 5.62
CA VAL A 22 -4.77 -3.77 6.40
C VAL A 22 -6.08 -4.39 5.96
N PRO A 23 -6.86 -5.01 6.87
CA PRO A 23 -8.07 -5.69 6.45
C PRO A 23 -9.27 -4.75 6.19
N TYR A 24 -9.28 -3.48 6.65
CA TYR A 24 -10.49 -2.63 6.59
C TYR A 24 -10.21 -1.10 6.59
N PRO A 25 -11.22 -0.25 6.30
CA PRO A 25 -11.07 1.19 6.06
C PRO A 25 -10.30 1.93 7.15
N PHE A 26 -9.40 2.81 6.71
CA PHE A 26 -8.43 3.55 7.51
C PHE A 26 -9.12 4.64 8.36
N GLY A 27 -9.65 4.25 9.53
CA GLY A 27 -10.15 5.19 10.55
C GLY A 27 -9.03 5.74 11.45
N TYR A 28 -7.82 5.93 10.93
CA TYR A 28 -6.60 6.30 11.67
C TYR A 28 -6.17 5.35 12.80
N THR A 29 -6.85 4.22 13.00
CA THR A 29 -6.46 3.21 13.99
C THR A 29 -6.18 1.89 13.27
N ILE A 30 -4.90 1.56 13.16
CA ILE A 30 -4.44 0.23 12.74
C ILE A 30 -4.83 -0.73 13.87
N LYS A 31 -6.01 -1.35 13.77
CA LYS A 31 -6.43 -2.42 14.68
C LYS A 31 -6.10 -3.76 14.04
N SER A 32 -4.95 -4.26 14.38
CA SER A 32 -4.59 -5.65 14.17
C SER A 32 -5.26 -6.51 15.25
N VAL A 33 -5.56 -7.76 14.89
CA VAL A 33 -6.07 -8.84 15.77
C VAL A 33 -5.45 -8.73 17.18
N PRO A 34 -6.20 -8.99 18.27
CA PRO A 34 -5.61 -8.99 19.61
C PRO A 34 -4.34 -9.86 19.60
N ASN A 35 -3.19 -9.25 19.96
CA ASN A 35 -1.81 -9.78 19.97
C ASN A 35 -0.91 -9.51 18.74
N ILE A 36 -1.39 -8.85 17.68
CA ILE A 36 -0.51 -8.30 16.63
C ILE A 36 -0.26 -6.83 16.95
N THR A 37 0.98 -6.40 17.12
CA THR A 37 1.35 -5.01 17.46
C THR A 37 1.60 -4.12 16.24
N GLN A 38 1.84 -4.70 15.05
CA GLN A 38 2.01 -3.96 13.79
C GLN A 38 1.47 -4.77 12.61
N ASN A 39 0.75 -4.11 11.70
CA ASN A 39 0.35 -4.64 10.39
C ASN A 39 1.47 -4.52 9.35
N GLU A 40 2.69 -4.14 9.76
CA GLU A 40 3.85 -4.07 8.86
C GLU A 40 4.18 -5.49 8.41
N VAL A 41 4.14 -5.71 7.08
CA VAL A 41 4.47 -7.01 6.48
C VAL A 41 5.93 -7.03 6.05
N GLY A 42 6.45 -5.89 5.58
CA GLY A 42 7.83 -5.78 5.17
C GLY A 42 8.16 -4.41 4.58
N LYS A 43 9.28 -4.34 3.87
CA LYS A 43 9.77 -3.12 3.20
C LYS A 43 9.76 -3.28 1.69
N LEU A 44 9.44 -2.21 0.99
CA LEU A 44 9.52 -2.13 -0.46
C LEU A 44 10.98 -2.08 -0.92
N GLU A 45 11.27 -2.77 -2.02
CA GLU A 45 12.55 -2.71 -2.69
C GLU A 45 12.54 -1.62 -3.77
N ASN A 46 13.54 -0.74 -3.74
CA ASN A 46 13.65 0.35 -4.71
C ASN A 46 13.74 -0.19 -6.15
N GLY A 47 13.06 0.47 -7.09
CA GLY A 47 13.02 0.08 -8.50
C GLY A 47 12.03 -1.05 -8.85
N LYS A 48 11.38 -1.69 -7.87
CA LYS A 48 10.33 -2.68 -8.15
C LYS A 48 9.09 -2.00 -8.75
N LYS A 49 8.42 -2.72 -9.66
CA LYS A 49 7.10 -2.34 -10.15
C LYS A 49 6.01 -2.94 -9.26
N VAL A 50 4.95 -2.17 -9.09
CA VAL A 50 3.75 -2.56 -8.35
C VAL A 50 2.50 -2.13 -9.12
N ASN A 51 1.41 -2.86 -8.96
CA ASN A 51 0.10 -2.43 -9.45
C ASN A 51 -0.53 -1.51 -8.40
N VAL A 52 -1.16 -0.42 -8.81
CA VAL A 52 -1.81 0.53 -7.88
C VAL A 52 -3.29 0.65 -8.17
N TYR A 53 -4.09 0.78 -7.12
CA TYR A 53 -5.56 0.70 -7.22
C TYR A 53 -6.26 1.99 -6.80
N ARG A 54 -5.93 2.49 -5.61
CA ARG A 54 -6.55 3.69 -5.05
C ARG A 54 -5.68 4.35 -3.99
N GLU A 55 -5.91 5.63 -3.79
CA GLU A 55 -5.31 6.44 -2.73
C GLU A 55 -6.36 6.80 -1.68
N ASP A 56 -6.01 6.66 -0.41
CA ASP A 56 -6.84 7.13 0.70
C ASP A 56 -6.58 8.62 1.02
N PRO A 57 -7.46 9.28 1.78
CA PRO A 57 -7.27 10.69 2.15
C PRO A 57 -5.99 10.99 2.97
N ASN A 58 -5.32 9.95 3.47
CA ASN A 58 -4.12 10.05 4.30
C ASN A 58 -2.83 9.85 3.49
N GLY A 59 -2.94 9.72 2.17
CA GLY A 59 -1.81 9.52 1.28
C GLY A 59 -1.26 8.10 1.27
N PHE A 60 -2.04 7.11 1.74
CA PHE A 60 -1.75 5.70 1.53
C PHE A 60 -2.29 5.25 0.18
N VAL A 61 -1.52 4.40 -0.50
CA VAL A 61 -1.85 3.82 -1.80
C VAL A 61 -2.01 2.32 -1.63
N GLU A 62 -3.16 1.81 -2.06
CA GLU A 62 -3.43 0.38 -2.19
C GLU A 62 -2.67 -0.14 -3.41
N PHE A 63 -1.86 -1.18 -3.22
CA PHE A 63 -1.04 -1.77 -4.27
C PHE A 63 -0.95 -3.30 -4.16
N SER A 64 -0.48 -3.96 -5.20
CA SER A 64 0.00 -5.35 -5.16
C SER A 64 1.35 -5.49 -5.85
N PHE A 65 2.12 -6.51 -5.47
CA PHE A 65 3.31 -6.88 -6.24
C PHE A 65 2.92 -7.49 -7.58
N GLU A 66 3.82 -7.42 -8.56
CA GLU A 66 3.62 -8.08 -9.85
C GLU A 66 3.32 -9.58 -9.63
N ASN A 67 2.21 -10.06 -10.21
CA ASN A 67 1.71 -11.43 -10.09
C ASN A 67 1.20 -11.86 -8.70
N ALA A 68 1.07 -10.94 -7.74
CA ALA A 68 0.44 -11.20 -6.45
C ALA A 68 -1.06 -10.84 -6.46
N GLN A 69 -1.88 -11.66 -5.79
CA GLN A 69 -3.30 -11.37 -5.59
C GLN A 69 -3.53 -10.54 -4.31
N GLU A 70 -2.61 -10.64 -3.36
CA GLU A 70 -2.66 -9.91 -2.10
C GLU A 70 -2.46 -8.41 -2.33
N LYS A 71 -3.27 -7.64 -1.61
CA LYS A 71 -3.20 -6.18 -1.62
C LYS A 71 -2.64 -5.67 -0.32
N TYR A 72 -1.82 -4.64 -0.45
CA TYR A 72 -1.12 -3.97 0.63
C TYR A 72 -1.31 -2.47 0.52
N TRP A 73 -0.89 -1.74 1.55
CA TRP A 73 -0.89 -0.30 1.57
C TRP A 73 0.51 0.22 1.85
N THR A 74 0.91 1.30 1.16
CA THR A 74 2.15 2.02 1.43
C THR A 74 1.92 3.53 1.29
N LEU A 75 2.85 4.35 1.78
CA LEU A 75 2.77 5.79 1.59
C LEU A 75 3.06 6.16 0.13
N LYS A 76 2.27 7.08 -0.43
CA LYS A 76 2.42 7.60 -1.79
C LYS A 76 3.84 8.04 -2.13
N LYS A 77 4.54 8.69 -1.18
CA LYS A 77 5.93 9.14 -1.37
C LYS A 77 6.90 8.01 -1.72
N ASN A 78 6.57 6.75 -1.39
CA ASN A 78 7.39 5.59 -1.72
C ASN A 78 7.26 5.17 -3.19
N LEU A 79 6.23 5.64 -3.88
CA LEU A 79 5.91 5.29 -5.26
C LEU A 79 6.10 6.51 -6.17
N LYS A 80 6.59 6.25 -7.38
CA LYS A 80 6.65 7.24 -8.46
C LYS A 80 5.32 7.19 -9.23
N LEU A 81 4.36 7.97 -8.75
CA LEU A 81 2.98 8.09 -9.24
C LEU A 81 2.73 9.38 -10.00
#